data_AF-A0A7S1JKK2-F1
#
_entry.id   AF-A0A7S1JKK2-F1
#
_cell.length_a   1.000
_cell.length_b   1.000
_cell.length_c   1.000
_cell.angle_alpha   90.00
_cell.angle_beta   90.00
_cell.angle_gamma   90.00
#
_symmetry.space_group_name_H-M   'P 1'
#
loop_
_entity.id
_entity.type
_entity.pdbx_description
1 polymer ?
#
loop_
_entity_poly.entity_id
_entity_poly.type
_entity_poly.pdbx_seq_one_letter_code
_entity_poly.pdbx_strand_id
1 'polypeptide(L)'
;VTGVPSPLSDSQLLEISGTAFRSVCVGDCVDRERNRRALSFVFERIPFVPRPGDRWYESVFQNYDTEQRGHITFNSFFDIIKQYHDFHYNKLLRTYQSRQHQHQHQHQHASRQHSQPRRSPTPPTDC
;
A
#
# COMPACT_ATOMS: atom_id res chain seq x y z
N VAL A 1 -7.39 -11.79 -15.37
CA VAL A 1 -7.04 -11.83 -13.93
C VAL A 1 -5.79 -10.99 -13.75
N THR A 2 -5.92 -9.74 -13.31
CA THR A 2 -4.75 -8.90 -13.02
C THR A 2 -4.33 -9.17 -11.57
N GLY A 3 -3.18 -9.84 -11.40
CA GLY A 3 -2.60 -10.13 -10.10
C GLY A 3 -2.14 -8.87 -9.36
N VAL A 4 -1.74 -9.03 -8.09
CA VAL A 4 -1.10 -7.94 -7.33
C VAL A 4 0.15 -7.50 -8.09
N PRO A 5 0.32 -6.19 -8.39
CA PRO A 5 1.53 -5.70 -9.03
C PRO A 5 2.75 -5.99 -8.15
N SER A 6 3.87 -6.36 -8.77
CA SER A 6 5.12 -6.59 -8.03
C SER A 6 5.58 -5.31 -7.32
N PRO A 7 6.22 -5.44 -6.14
CA PRO A 7 6.79 -4.28 -5.47
C PRO A 7 7.98 -3.78 -6.27
N LEU A 8 8.23 -2.48 -6.21
CA LEU A 8 9.52 -1.95 -6.66
C LEU A 8 10.64 -2.56 -5.80
N SER A 9 11.77 -2.91 -6.43
CA SER A 9 12.95 -3.40 -5.73
C SER A 9 13.68 -2.26 -5.02
N ASP A 10 14.52 -2.61 -4.01
CA ASP A 10 15.37 -1.64 -3.32
C ASP A 10 16.24 -0.82 -4.29
N SER A 11 16.73 -1.43 -5.37
CA SER A 11 17.50 -0.74 -6.41
C SER A 11 16.67 0.33 -7.14
N GLN A 12 15.42 0.02 -7.49
CA GLN A 12 14.53 0.97 -8.15
C GLN A 12 14.16 2.11 -7.21
N LEU A 13 13.85 1.78 -5.95
CA LEU A 13 13.58 2.79 -4.91
C LEU A 13 14.79 3.69 -4.71
N LEU A 14 16.00 3.12 -4.65
CA LEU A 14 17.24 3.87 -4.47
C LEU A 14 17.50 4.83 -5.64
N GLU A 15 17.27 4.40 -6.87
CA GLU A 15 17.44 5.23 -8.07
C GLU A 15 16.49 6.43 -8.08
N ILE A 16 15.19 6.19 -7.84
CA ILE A 16 14.17 7.24 -7.80
C ILE A 16 14.43 8.20 -6.64
N SER A 17 14.76 7.66 -5.47
CA SER A 17 15.07 8.43 -4.25
C SER A 17 16.31 9.30 -4.46
N GLY A 18 17.38 8.73 -5.00
CA GLY A 18 18.62 9.45 -5.30
C GLY A 18 18.40 10.57 -6.30
N THR A 19 17.57 10.34 -7.33
CA THR A 19 17.21 11.37 -8.30
C THR A 19 16.44 12.51 -7.66
N ALA A 20 15.45 12.21 -6.83
CA ALA A 20 14.66 13.21 -6.12
C ALA A 20 15.53 14.02 -5.14
N PHE A 21 16.35 13.34 -4.34
CA PHE A 21 17.19 13.98 -3.33
C PHE A 21 18.21 14.93 -3.96
N ARG A 22 18.96 14.47 -4.97
CA ARG A 22 19.95 15.29 -5.69
C ARG A 22 19.35 16.53 -6.36
N SER A 23 18.07 16.48 -6.70
CA SER A 23 17.39 17.63 -7.33
C SER A 23 17.08 18.78 -6.36
N VAL A 24 17.11 18.52 -5.04
CA VAL A 24 16.75 19.51 -4.02
C VAL A 24 17.78 19.69 -2.90
N CYS A 25 18.77 18.80 -2.75
CA CYS A 25 19.72 18.86 -1.65
C CYS A 25 20.68 20.05 -1.76
N VAL A 26 21.16 20.50 -0.60
CA VAL A 26 22.28 21.46 -0.50
C VAL A 26 23.36 20.79 0.34
N GLY A 27 24.50 20.50 -0.28
CA GLY A 27 25.45 19.55 0.28
C GLY A 27 24.81 18.16 0.37
N ASP A 28 24.89 17.55 1.55
CA ASP A 28 24.43 16.17 1.81
C ASP A 28 23.10 16.09 2.58
N CYS A 29 22.38 17.21 2.70
CA CYS A 29 21.15 17.28 3.47
C CYS A 29 20.01 18.03 2.77
N VAL A 30 18.79 17.78 3.26
CA VAL A 30 17.55 18.46 2.85
C VAL A 30 16.84 18.99 4.08
N ASP A 31 16.32 20.22 3.98
CA ASP A 31 15.42 20.79 4.98
C ASP A 31 13.99 20.24 4.85
N ARG A 32 13.09 20.71 5.71
CA ARG A 32 11.70 20.26 5.75
C ARG A 32 10.95 20.44 4.43
N GLU A 33 11.12 21.59 3.77
CA GLU A 33 10.39 21.91 2.55
C GLU A 33 10.93 21.10 1.36
N ARG A 34 12.27 21.01 1.25
CA ARG A 34 12.94 20.18 0.25
C ARG A 34 12.60 18.70 0.42
N ASN A 35 12.56 18.21 1.66
CA ASN A 35 12.12 16.86 1.98
C ASN A 35 10.69 16.60 1.48
N ARG A 36 9.73 17.48 1.79
CA ARG A 36 8.34 17.37 1.31
C ARG A 36 8.29 17.28 -0.21
N ARG A 37 8.99 18.16 -0.92
CA ARG A 37 9.03 18.18 -2.39
C ARG A 37 9.61 16.90 -2.96
N ALA A 38 10.75 16.43 -2.45
CA ALA A 38 11.39 15.21 -2.91
C ALA A 38 10.55 13.96 -2.61
N LEU A 39 9.98 13.84 -1.41
CA LEU A 39 9.08 12.73 -1.08
C LEU A 39 7.83 12.72 -1.97
N SER A 40 7.25 13.89 -2.24
CA SER A 40 6.12 14.01 -3.17
C SER A 40 6.49 13.50 -4.56
N PHE A 41 7.64 13.92 -5.10
CA PHE A 41 8.14 13.45 -6.39
C PHE A 41 8.33 11.93 -6.44
N VAL A 42 8.83 11.33 -5.36
CA VAL A 42 9.03 9.88 -5.25
C VAL A 42 7.70 9.15 -5.25
N PHE A 43 6.77 9.52 -4.35
CA PHE A 43 5.49 8.81 -4.22
C PHE A 43 4.57 8.97 -5.45
N GLU A 44 4.78 9.99 -6.27
CA GLU A 44 4.13 10.10 -7.59
C GLU A 44 4.58 9.02 -8.60
N ARG A 45 5.77 8.44 -8.40
CA ARG A 45 6.37 7.44 -9.30
C ARG A 45 6.23 6.02 -8.78
N ILE A 46 5.78 5.85 -7.55
CA ILE A 46 5.55 4.53 -6.95
C ILE A 46 4.09 4.15 -7.20
N PRO A 47 3.81 3.11 -8.02
CA PRO A 47 2.44 2.63 -8.19
C PRO A 47 1.87 2.13 -6.85
N PHE A 48 0.54 2.05 -6.71
CA PHE A 48 -0.19 1.48 -5.55
C PHE A 48 0.07 2.07 -4.15
N VAL A 49 1.01 3.00 -4.00
CA VAL A 49 1.26 3.74 -2.78
C VAL A 49 0.40 5.03 -2.81
N PRO A 50 -0.49 5.26 -1.84
CA PRO A 50 -1.27 6.48 -1.80
C PRO A 50 -0.38 7.69 -1.51
N ARG A 51 -0.77 8.87 -2.01
CA ARG A 51 -0.09 10.11 -1.63
C ARG A 51 -0.33 10.39 -0.14
N PRO A 52 0.73 10.63 0.66
CA PRO A 52 0.56 11.11 2.03
C PRO A 52 -0.14 12.47 2.08
N GLY A 53 -0.83 12.75 3.19
CA GLY A 53 -1.37 14.09 3.46
C GLY A 53 -0.29 15.05 3.98
N ASP A 54 -0.53 16.35 3.91
CA ASP A 54 0.44 17.39 4.27
C ASP A 54 1.05 17.22 5.67
N ARG A 55 0.22 16.93 6.68
CA ARG A 55 0.68 16.71 8.05
C ARG A 55 1.64 15.53 8.19
N TRP A 56 1.51 14.52 7.33
CA TRP A 56 2.39 13.34 7.39
C TRP A 56 3.83 13.72 7.07
N TYR A 57 4.06 14.61 6.09
CA TYR A 57 5.41 15.05 5.72
C TYR A 57 6.11 15.79 6.86
N GLU A 58 5.35 16.60 7.62
CA GLU A 58 5.88 17.30 8.79
C GLU A 58 6.23 16.33 9.92
N SER A 59 5.30 15.43 10.27
CA SER A 59 5.50 14.46 11.33
C SER A 59 6.66 13.51 11.02
N VAL A 60 6.75 13.01 9.78
CA VAL A 60 7.84 12.10 9.42
C VAL A 60 9.19 12.80 9.44
N PHE A 61 9.27 14.06 9.00
CA PHE A 61 10.51 14.82 9.09
C PHE A 61 10.98 14.98 10.54
N GLN A 62 10.07 15.34 11.45
CA GLN A 62 10.38 15.49 12.88
C GLN A 62 10.86 14.19 13.53
N ASN A 63 10.37 13.03 13.08
CA ASN A 63 10.83 11.73 13.59
C ASN A 63 12.30 11.44 13.25
N TYR A 64 12.82 12.00 12.15
CA TYR A 64 14.20 11.78 11.71
C TYR A 64 15.14 12.94 12.05
N ASP A 65 14.62 14.16 12.26
CA ASP A 65 15.37 15.30 12.77
C ASP A 65 15.40 15.32 14.31
N THR A 66 15.90 14.23 14.91
CA THR A 66 15.89 14.00 16.37
C THR A 66 16.69 15.04 17.15
N GLU A 67 17.75 15.58 16.54
CA GLU A 67 18.60 16.63 17.10
C GLU A 67 18.08 18.05 16.80
N GLN A 68 16.93 18.19 16.13
CA GLN A 68 16.33 19.48 15.75
C GLN A 68 17.29 20.38 14.95
N ARG A 69 18.10 19.78 14.07
CA ARG A 69 19.04 20.50 13.21
C ARG A 69 18.36 21.14 12.01
N GLY A 70 17.08 20.84 11.78
CA GLY A 70 16.28 21.37 10.68
C GLY A 70 16.60 20.72 9.33
N HIS A 71 17.35 19.62 9.31
CA HIS A 71 17.72 18.91 8.09
C HIS A 71 17.91 17.40 8.32
N ILE A 72 17.70 16.62 7.25
CA ILE A 72 17.93 15.17 7.25
C ILE A 72 18.87 14.78 6.11
N THR A 73 19.58 13.66 6.27
CA THR A 73 20.51 13.12 5.27
C THR A 73 19.79 12.23 4.25
N PHE A 74 20.50 11.83 3.19
CA PHE A 74 19.98 10.87 2.23
C PHE A 74 19.55 9.55 2.87
N ASN A 75 20.28 9.06 3.87
CA ASN A 75 19.96 7.79 4.54
C ASN A 75 18.59 7.86 5.23
N SER A 76 18.34 8.94 5.98
CA SER A 76 17.05 9.20 6.62
C SER A 76 15.93 9.35 5.59
N PHE A 77 16.19 10.10 4.51
CA PHE A 77 15.24 10.29 3.41
C PHE A 77 14.85 8.96 2.73
N PHE A 78 15.84 8.11 2.44
CA PHE A 78 15.61 6.81 1.81
C PHE A 78 14.85 5.84 2.75
N ASP A 79 15.18 5.85 4.04
CA ASP A 79 14.51 5.01 5.04
C ASP A 79 13.01 5.34 5.15
N ILE A 80 12.66 6.64 5.13
CA ILE A 80 11.25 7.08 5.07
C ILE A 80 10.51 6.45 3.89
N ILE A 81 11.11 6.50 2.70
CA ILE A 81 10.50 5.99 1.47
C ILE A 81 10.32 4.48 1.55
N LYS A 82 11.37 3.77 1.99
CA LYS A 82 11.35 2.31 2.13
C LYS A 82 10.26 1.86 3.09
N GLN A 83 10.20 2.44 4.29
CA GLN A 83 9.18 2.08 5.28
C GLN A 83 7.76 2.36 4.79
N TYR A 84 7.53 3.49 4.11
CA TYR A 84 6.22 3.84 3.58
C TYR A 84 5.79 2.89 2.46
N HIS A 85 6.70 2.58 1.53
CA HIS A 85 6.47 1.63 0.44
C HIS A 85 6.15 0.23 0.98
N ASP A 86 6.99 -0.30 1.88
CA ASP A 86 6.82 -1.64 2.45
C ASP A 86 5.49 -1.77 3.20
N PHE A 87 5.12 -0.76 4.00
CA PHE A 87 3.86 -0.75 4.72
C PHE A 87 2.65 -0.84 3.77
N HIS A 88 2.64 -0.01 2.72
CA HIS A 88 1.51 0.03 1.79
C HIS A 88 1.44 -1.19 0.88
N TYR A 89 2.58 -1.71 0.44
CA TYR A 89 2.63 -2.95 -0.32
C TYR A 89 2.15 -4.15 0.51
N ASN A 90 2.61 -4.29 1.76
CA ASN A 90 2.16 -5.35 2.65
C ASN A 90 0.66 -5.26 2.95
N LYS A 91 0.12 -4.05 3.11
CA LYS A 91 -1.31 -3.81 3.28
C LYS A 91 -2.12 -4.24 2.04
N LEU A 92 -1.59 -3.99 0.84
CA LEU A 92 -2.20 -4.44 -0.41
C LEU A 92 -2.23 -5.97 -0.51
N LEU A 93 -1.13 -6.65 -0.16
CA LEU A 93 -1.05 -8.11 -0.17
C LEU A 93 -2.09 -8.75 0.74
N ARG A 94 -2.18 -8.26 1.98
CA ARG A 94 -3.17 -8.76 2.95
C ARG A 94 -4.59 -8.60 2.42
N THR A 95 -4.89 -7.45 1.83
CA THR A 95 -6.21 -7.17 1.25
C THR A 95 -6.54 -8.13 0.11
N TYR A 96 -5.58 -8.43 -0.76
CA TYR A 96 -5.75 -9.39 -1.84
C TYR A 96 -6.00 -10.81 -1.31
N GLN A 97 -5.19 -11.27 -0.35
CA GLN A 97 -5.34 -12.59 0.27
C GLN A 97 -6.69 -12.77 0.97
N SER A 98 -7.18 -11.76 1.70
CA SER A 98 -8.48 -11.81 2.36
C SER A 98 -9.64 -11.95 1.37
N ARG A 99 -9.57 -11.28 0.21
CA ARG A 99 -10.62 -11.36 -0.82
C ARG A 99 -10.67 -12.71 -1.52
N GLN A 100 -9.53 -13.39 -1.68
CA GLN A 100 -9.53 -14.73 -2.30
C GLN A 100 -10.22 -15.78 -1.40
N HIS A 101 -10.00 -15.72 -0.08
CA HIS A 101 -10.68 -16.63 0.86
C HIS A 101 -12.20 -16.42 0.89
N GLN A 102 -12.69 -15.18 0.79
CA GLN A 102 -14.15 -14.91 0.74
C GLN A 102 -14.83 -15.51 -0.49
N HIS A 103 -14.20 -15.45 -1.67
CA HIS A 103 -14.76 -16.04 -2.89
C HIS A 103 -14.85 -17.57 -2.79
N GLN A 104 -13.89 -18.25 -2.14
CA GLN A 104 -13.95 -19.71 -1.97
C GLN A 104 -15.11 -20.16 -1.07
N HIS A 105 -15.40 -19.44 0.02
CA HIS A 105 -16.51 -19.79 0.91
C HIS A 105 -17.89 -19.53 0.27
N GLN A 106 -18.04 -18.49 -0.55
CA GLN A 106 -19.33 -18.19 -1.20
C GLN A 106 -19.75 -19.27 -2.22
N HIS A 107 -18.80 -19.88 -2.95
CA HIS A 107 -19.08 -20.98 -3.87
C HIS A 107 -19.44 -22.30 -3.19
N GLN A 108 -18.97 -22.56 -1.96
CA GLN A 108 -19.34 -23.78 -1.21
C GLN A 108 -20.75 -23.72 -0.61
N HIS A 109 -21.26 -22.53 -0.24
CA HIS A 109 -22.64 -22.39 0.24
C HIS A 109 -23.68 -22.46 -0.90
N ALA A 110 -23.35 -21.93 -2.09
CA ALA A 110 -24.27 -21.96 -3.24
C ALA A 110 -24.51 -23.38 -3.77
N SER A 111 -23.51 -24.26 -3.68
CA SER A 111 -23.59 -25.64 -4.18
C SER A 111 -24.27 -26.63 -3.20
N ARG A 112 -24.46 -26.25 -1.92
CA ARG A 112 -25.20 -27.07 -0.94
C ARG A 112 -26.71 -26.83 -0.91
N GLN A 113 -27.22 -25.75 -1.52
CA GLN A 113 -28.66 -25.45 -1.53
C GLN A 113 -29.41 -25.99 -2.76
N HIS A 114 -28.73 -26.61 -3.74
CA HIS A 114 -29.38 -27.12 -4.95
C HIS A 114 -29.69 -28.63 -4.94
N SER A 115 -29.59 -29.28 -3.79
CA SER A 115 -29.80 -30.74 -3.64
C SER A 115 -30.95 -31.07 -2.70
N GLN A 116 -32.10 -30.40 -2.83
CA GLN A 116 -33.35 -30.97 -2.30
C GLN A 116 -34.22 -31.43 -3.47
N PRO A 117 -34.51 -32.75 -3.59
CA PRO A 117 -35.51 -33.21 -4.53
C PRO A 117 -36.86 -32.63 -4.08
N ARG A 118 -37.49 -31.85 -4.96
CA ARG A 118 -38.85 -31.34 -4.80
C ARG A 118 -39.76 -32.54 -4.56
N ARG A 119 -40.18 -32.77 -3.32
CA ARG A 119 -41.27 -33.70 -3.03
C ARG A 119 -42.54 -33.07 -3.60
N SER A 120 -43.10 -33.73 -4.60
CA SER A 120 -44.39 -33.38 -5.20
C SER A 120 -45.47 -33.37 -4.11
N PRO A 121 -46.34 -32.35 -4.04
CA PRO A 121 -47.50 -32.40 -3.17
C PRO A 121 -48.48 -33.46 -3.73
N THR A 122 -48.79 -34.46 -2.92
CA THR A 122 -49.87 -35.43 -3.22
C THR A 122 -51.23 -34.74 -3.16
N PRO A 123 -52.16 -35.07 -4.06
CA PRO A 123 -53.52 -34.56 -4.00
C PRO A 123 -54.27 -35.16 -2.79
N PRO A 124 -55.20 -34.41 -2.18
CA PRO A 124 -56.06 -34.94 -1.13
C PRO A 124 -57.08 -35.91 -1.75
N THR A 125 -57.20 -37.09 -1.16
CA THR A 125 -58.25 -38.07 -1.46
C THR A 125 -59.49 -37.76 -0.60
N ASP A 126 -60.64 -37.78 -1.26
CA ASP A 126 -62.04 -37.66 -0.83
C ASP A 126 -62.44 -37.97 0.61
N CYS A 127 -63.44 -37.20 1.08
CA CYS A 127 -64.67 -37.68 1.74
C CYS A 127 -65.85 -36.81 1.28
#